data_AF-A0A6J7EQZ4-F1
#
_entry.id   AF-A0A6J7EQZ4-F1
#
_cell.length_a   1.000
_cell.length_b   1.000
_cell.length_c   1.000
_cell.angle_alpha   90.00
_cell.angle_beta   90.00
_cell.angle_gamma   90.00
#
_symmetry.space_group_name_H-M   'P 1'
#
loop_
_entity.id
_entity.type
_entity.pdbx_description
1 polymer ?
#
loop_
_entity_poly.entity_id
_entity_poly.type
_entity_poly.pdbx_seq_one_letter_code
_entity_poly.pdbx_strand_id
1 'polypeptide(L)'
;MSRSAVCQVGEGAGVPVRIVIDSHVVGVSKPDARIFDFGLAAFTEFDRSRIAYVGDSVTMDIGGARNAGLVPVLLDPYDDHAGADFYRVKSLLELLS
;
A
#
# COMPACT_ATOMS: atom_id res chain seq x y z
N MET A 1 -5.26 -2.55 -25.77
CA MET A 1 -4.47 -2.90 -24.57
C MET A 1 -5.38 -3.67 -23.63
N SER A 2 -5.07 -4.94 -23.37
CA SER A 2 -5.72 -5.69 -22.28
C SER A 2 -5.41 -4.97 -20.97
N ARG A 3 -6.42 -4.48 -20.25
CA ARG A 3 -6.24 -3.99 -18.89
C ARG A 3 -6.09 -5.23 -18.00
N SER A 4 -4.87 -5.68 -17.77
CA SER A 4 -4.63 -6.70 -16.75
C SER A 4 -5.15 -6.17 -15.41
N ALA A 5 -6.20 -6.81 -14.89
CA ALA A 5 -6.96 -6.30 -13.74
C ALA A 5 -6.43 -6.78 -12.39
N VAL A 6 -5.45 -7.69 -12.39
CA VAL A 6 -4.95 -8.36 -11.18
C VAL A 6 -3.44 -8.38 -11.19
N CYS A 7 -2.84 -8.13 -10.02
CA CYS A 7 -1.41 -8.27 -9.80
C CYS A 7 -1.00 -9.75 -9.70
N GLN A 8 0.23 -10.05 -10.09
CA GLN A 8 0.82 -11.38 -9.95
C GLN A 8 2.29 -11.30 -9.57
N VAL A 9 2.82 -12.32 -8.91
CA VAL A 9 4.25 -12.38 -8.61
C VAL A 9 5.03 -12.76 -9.87
N GLY A 10 5.98 -11.92 -10.27
CA GLY A 10 6.83 -12.15 -11.46
C GLY A 10 6.10 -11.98 -12.80
N GLU A 11 6.79 -12.37 -13.88
CA GLU A 11 6.33 -12.22 -15.28
C GLU A 11 5.11 -13.09 -15.61
N GLY A 12 4.22 -12.59 -16.47
CA GLY A 12 3.03 -13.33 -16.95
C GLY A 12 1.89 -12.43 -17.41
N ALA A 13 0.64 -12.89 -17.26
CA ALA A 13 -0.54 -12.24 -17.86
C ALA A 13 -1.09 -11.05 -17.04
N GLY A 14 -0.86 -11.04 -15.73
CA GLY A 14 -1.22 -9.96 -14.81
C GLY A 14 -0.18 -8.84 -14.72
N VAL A 15 -0.42 -7.86 -13.86
CA VAL A 15 0.57 -6.82 -13.55
C VAL A 15 1.67 -7.42 -12.65
N PRO A 16 2.95 -7.43 -13.06
CA PRO A 16 4.00 -8.02 -12.26
C PRO A 16 4.26 -7.19 -11.01
N VAL A 17 4.30 -7.86 -9.86
CA VAL A 17 4.74 -7.32 -8.58
C VAL A 17 5.80 -8.25 -7.98
N ARG A 18 6.62 -7.72 -7.06
CA ARG A 18 7.67 -8.51 -6.39
C ARG A 18 7.10 -9.52 -5.41
N ILE A 19 5.98 -9.19 -4.76
CA ILE A 19 5.38 -9.99 -3.70
C ILE A 19 3.88 -9.67 -3.57
N VAL A 20 3.09 -10.68 -3.16
CA VAL A 20 1.69 -10.55 -2.76
C VAL A 20 1.56 -11.15 -1.37
N ILE A 21 0.98 -10.39 -0.44
CA ILE A 21 0.77 -10.83 0.95
C ILE A 21 -0.73 -10.90 1.20
N ASP A 22 -1.19 -12.05 1.69
CA ASP A 22 -2.58 -12.28 2.09
C ASP A 22 -2.66 -12.49 3.60
N SER A 23 -3.55 -11.74 4.27
CA SER A 23 -3.68 -11.78 5.73
C SER A 23 -4.17 -13.12 6.28
N HIS A 24 -4.98 -13.88 5.52
CA HIS A 24 -5.39 -15.21 5.94
C HIS A 24 -4.22 -16.20 5.90
N VAL A 25 -3.29 -16.04 4.95
CA VAL A 25 -2.10 -16.89 4.84
C VAL A 25 -1.11 -16.61 5.96
N VAL A 26 -0.85 -15.33 6.28
CA VAL A 26 0.15 -14.96 7.30
C VAL A 26 -0.43 -14.80 8.72
N GLY A 27 -1.75 -14.87 8.88
CA GLY A 27 -2.44 -14.85 10.17
C GLY A 27 -2.46 -13.49 10.89
N VAL A 28 -2.06 -12.42 10.22
CA VAL A 28 -2.08 -11.05 10.75
C VAL A 28 -2.73 -10.14 9.70
N SER A 29 -3.56 -9.21 10.13
CA SER A 29 -4.19 -8.22 9.26
C SER A 29 -3.82 -6.81 9.68
N LYS A 30 -3.94 -5.87 8.74
CA LYS A 30 -4.01 -4.45 9.08
C LYS A 30 -5.08 -4.23 10.16
N PRO A 31 -4.92 -3.24 11.07
CA PRO A 31 -3.85 -2.24 11.14
C PRO A 31 -2.62 -2.69 11.93
N ASP A 32 -2.46 -3.98 12.23
CA ASP A 32 -1.26 -4.49 12.92
C ASP A 32 -0.03 -4.32 12.03
N ALA A 33 0.99 -3.61 12.51
CA ALA A 33 2.20 -3.28 11.76
C ALA A 33 2.95 -4.53 11.24
N ARG A 34 2.81 -5.68 11.91
CA ARG A 34 3.52 -6.92 11.54
C ARG A 34 3.12 -7.45 10.15
N ILE A 35 1.93 -7.09 9.63
CA ILE A 35 1.53 -7.48 8.26
C ILE A 35 2.46 -6.86 7.20
N PHE A 36 2.98 -5.66 7.45
CA PHE A 36 3.84 -4.95 6.51
C PHE A 36 5.25 -5.56 6.48
N ASP A 37 5.73 -6.14 7.59
CA ASP A 37 7.05 -6.76 7.68
C ASP A 37 7.25 -7.89 6.66
N PHE A 38 6.20 -8.66 6.36
CA PHE A 38 6.22 -9.71 5.33
C PHE A 38 6.52 -9.15 3.93
N GLY A 39 5.95 -7.99 3.60
CA GLY A 39 6.21 -7.30 2.33
C GLY A 39 7.58 -6.62 2.33
N LEU A 40 7.92 -5.94 3.43
CA LEU A 40 9.17 -5.20 3.59
C LEU A 40 10.42 -6.08 3.55
N ALA A 41 10.29 -7.37 3.87
CA ALA A 41 11.36 -8.35 3.67
C ALA A 41 11.83 -8.44 2.20
N ALA A 42 10.99 -8.06 1.24
CA ALA A 42 11.34 -7.95 -0.17
C ALA A 42 11.90 -6.57 -0.57
N PHE A 43 12.10 -5.63 0.36
CA PHE A 43 12.56 -4.26 0.07
C PHE A 43 13.64 -3.79 1.04
N THR A 44 14.49 -4.71 1.50
CA THR A 44 15.56 -4.47 2.49
C THR A 44 16.57 -3.40 2.07
N GLU A 45 16.63 -3.07 0.78
CA GLU A 45 17.47 -2.03 0.20
C GLU A 45 16.97 -0.60 0.47
N PHE A 46 15.76 -0.43 1.03
CA PHE A 46 15.17 0.87 1.33
C PHE A 46 14.85 1.03 2.82
N ASP A 47 15.02 2.25 3.34
CA ASP A 47 14.51 2.61 4.65
C ASP A 47 12.98 2.66 4.64
N ARG A 48 12.32 2.23 5.73
CA ARG A 48 10.86 2.22 5.85
C ARG A 48 10.24 3.59 5.61
N SER A 49 10.89 4.66 6.07
CA SER A 49 10.45 6.04 5.88
C SER A 49 10.47 6.51 4.42
N ARG A 50 11.07 5.71 3.52
CA ARG A 50 11.10 5.96 2.07
C ARG A 50 10.13 5.09 1.28
N ILE A 51 9.34 4.26 1.96
CA ILE A 51 8.35 3.39 1.33
C ILE A 51 6.95 3.95 1.59
N ALA A 52 6.22 4.22 0.51
CA ALA A 52 4.83 4.65 0.59
C ALA A 52 3.89 3.45 0.63
N TYR A 53 2.87 3.51 1.47
CA TYR A 53 1.75 2.58 1.46
C TYR A 53 0.48 3.32 1.03
N VAL A 54 -0.11 2.87 -0.07
CA VAL A 54 -1.30 3.48 -0.67
C VAL A 54 -2.50 2.57 -0.43
N GLY A 55 -3.57 3.11 0.14
CA GLY A 55 -4.82 2.39 0.40
C GLY A 55 -5.99 3.35 0.59
N ASP A 56 -7.20 2.83 0.76
CA ASP A 56 -8.46 3.59 0.81
C ASP A 56 -9.06 3.66 2.22
N SER A 57 -8.44 3.03 3.22
CA SER A 57 -8.92 3.02 4.60
C SER A 57 -8.02 3.82 5.53
N VAL A 58 -8.58 4.84 6.19
CA VAL A 58 -7.87 5.59 7.23
C VAL A 58 -7.39 4.68 8.37
N THR A 59 -8.25 3.80 8.88
CA THR A 59 -7.86 2.93 10.01
C THR A 59 -6.89 1.86 9.56
N MET A 60 -7.21 1.12 8.49
CA MET A 60 -6.44 -0.06 8.09
C MET A 60 -5.13 0.31 7.40
N ASP A 61 -5.17 1.28 6.49
CA ASP A 61 -4.03 1.60 5.63
C ASP A 61 -3.19 2.73 6.22
N ILE A 62 -3.81 3.88 6.53
CA ILE A 62 -3.08 5.03 7.09
C ILE A 62 -2.57 4.70 8.50
N GLY A 63 -3.45 4.18 9.37
CA GLY A 63 -3.08 3.74 10.71
C GLY A 63 -2.03 2.62 10.69
N GLY A 64 -2.25 1.59 9.86
CA GLY A 64 -1.31 0.47 9.72
C GLY A 64 0.07 0.91 9.21
N ALA A 65 0.10 1.72 8.16
CA ALA A 65 1.35 2.23 7.58
C ALA A 65 2.12 3.12 8.56
N ARG A 66 1.44 4.02 9.30
CA ARG A 66 2.05 4.83 10.36
C ARG A 66 2.68 3.95 11.44
N ASN A 67 1.94 2.96 11.93
CA ASN A 67 2.43 2.01 12.94
C ASN A 67 3.66 1.22 12.46
N ALA A 68 3.74 0.96 11.15
CA ALA A 68 4.87 0.26 10.53
C ALA A 68 6.06 1.17 10.16
N GLY A 69 5.95 2.50 10.35
CA GLY A 69 6.98 3.47 10.00
C GLY A 69 7.07 3.79 8.50
N LEU A 70 5.99 3.57 7.75
CA LEU A 70 5.88 3.85 6.32
C LEU A 70 5.27 5.23 6.07
N VAL A 71 5.39 5.74 4.84
CA VAL A 71 4.69 6.97 4.41
C VAL A 71 3.26 6.60 4.02
N PRO A 72 2.24 7.00 4.78
CA PRO A 72 0.86 6.69 4.45
C PRO A 72 0.32 7.62 3.34
N VAL A 73 -0.37 7.07 2.36
CA VAL A 73 -1.09 7.83 1.33
C VAL A 73 -2.51 7.28 1.21
N LEU A 74 -3.50 8.13 1.41
CA LEU A 74 -4.91 7.76 1.23
C LEU A 74 -5.33 8.00 -0.22
N LEU A 75 -5.91 6.98 -0.85
CA LEU A 75 -6.70 7.14 -2.06
C LEU A 75 -8.08 7.67 -1.65
N ASP A 76 -8.31 8.95 -1.85
CA ASP A 76 -9.49 9.71 -1.43
C ASP A 76 -10.20 10.33 -2.65
N PRO A 77 -10.81 9.51 -3.52
CA PRO A 77 -11.34 9.96 -4.82
C PRO A 77 -12.47 10.98 -4.70
N TYR A 78 -13.16 11.01 -3.55
CA TYR A 78 -14.32 11.88 -3.31
C TYR A 78 -14.02 13.04 -2.35
N ASP A 79 -12.76 13.20 -1.91
CA ASP A 79 -12.33 14.26 -0.99
C ASP A 79 -13.02 14.21 0.39
N ASP A 80 -13.32 13.00 0.87
CA ASP A 80 -14.03 12.75 2.13
C ASP A 80 -13.19 13.14 3.35
N HIS A 81 -11.86 13.28 3.17
CA HIS A 81 -10.90 13.55 4.24
C HIS A 81 -10.13 14.87 4.02
N ALA A 82 -10.78 15.87 3.42
CA ALA A 82 -10.21 17.21 3.23
C ALA A 82 -9.64 17.78 4.56
N GLY A 83 -8.37 18.24 4.51
CA GLY A 83 -7.69 18.80 5.68
C GLY A 83 -7.06 17.78 6.64
N ALA A 84 -7.06 16.48 6.30
CA ALA A 84 -6.36 15.46 7.08
C ALA A 84 -4.84 15.72 7.17
N ASP A 85 -4.21 15.17 8.20
CA ASP A 85 -2.78 15.32 8.52
C ASP A 85 -1.87 14.30 7.80
N PHE A 86 -2.37 13.67 6.73
CA PHE A 86 -1.65 12.69 5.91
C PHE A 86 -1.81 13.00 4.42
N TYR A 87 -0.92 12.42 3.60
CA TYR A 87 -1.00 12.56 2.15
C TYR A 87 -2.28 11.90 1.62
N ARG A 88 -2.92 12.57 0.67
CA ARG A 88 -4.11 12.09 -0.02
C ARG A 88 -3.97 12.34 -1.51
N VAL A 89 -4.49 11.43 -2.31
CA VAL A 89 -4.58 11.56 -3.76
C VAL A 89 -5.99 11.21 -4.20
N LYS A 90 -6.54 11.91 -5.20
CA LYS A 90 -7.87 11.56 -5.74
C LYS A 90 -7.79 10.44 -6.78
N SER A 91 -6.58 10.18 -7.27
CA SER A 91 -6.28 9.13 -8.24
C SER A 91 -4.85 8.62 -8.07
N LEU A 92 -4.61 7.34 -8.36
CA LEU A 92 -3.25 6.78 -8.40
C LEU A 92 -2.34 7.48 -9.43
N LEU A 93 -2.91 8.14 -10.45
CA LEU A 93 -2.13 8.91 -11.44
C LEU A 93 -1.41 10.12 -10.84
N GLU A 94 -1.91 10.66 -9.72
CA GLU A 94 -1.28 11.78 -9.02
C GLU A 94 0.05 11.40 -8.34
N LEU A 95 0.36 10.11 -8.26
CA LEU A 95 1.66 9.63 -7.75
C LEU A 95 2.80 9.76 -8.78
N LEU A 96 2.48 10.09 -10.04
CA LEU A 96 3.45 10.20 -11.12
C LEU A 96 3.92 11.64 -11.40
N SER A 97 3.33 12.63 -10.72
CA SER A 97 3.67 14.04 -10.82
C SER A 97 4.70 14.46 -9.78
#